data_AF-A0A2T1EGY3-F1
#
_entry.id   AF-A0A2T1EGY3-F1
#
_cell.length_a   1.000
_cell.length_b   1.000
_cell.length_c   1.000
_cell.angle_alpha   90.00
_cell.angle_beta   90.00
_cell.angle_gamma   90.00
#
_symmetry.space_group_name_H-M   'P 1'
#
loop_
_entity.id
_entity.type
_entity.pdbx_description
1 polymer ?
#
loop_
_entity_poly.entity_id
_entity_poly.type
_entity_poly.pdbx_seq_one_letter_code
_entity_poly.pdbx_strand_id
1 'polypeptide(L)'
;MPRRIRYSKIPSELRDIVVQQAKLHAKSRQRSINGQAIRMPPLNKLVKLAGNTWEFANEIALEDFIWDNLTAIFNLIPLERQRRINGERCDIISASQNKQLVIIELKNSLDRGIVQQLTRYYANLAKNKLFDVDYDLPVKLIAITPSFHSHNYIDREYSKLNFDFIEFKLVVTKDSELYLHLNNVDTAQTWEAQVTYNLEQVHDIKDYLPPVPSVLAKMIEGCSDEQKQIILQVRERFLCFHERIQEIKGANFVKYGRGKSNICAEIRANTYSAEMRTLGFNQPALFLYLPIPDRRTSRTLNNDELNKLYRHPLGRMQICCSTKDWKTFHPVVSIAAYIPPGKRSSIGGYSMASFAPFIINKADCELNTLVDLALQSWLNKL
;
A
#
# COMPACT_ATOMS: atom_id res chain seq x y z
N MET A 1 -6.19 36.74 14.67
CA MET A 1 -4.72 36.68 14.48
C MET A 1 -4.09 35.73 15.49
N PRO A 2 -3.50 34.60 15.08
CA PRO A 2 -2.82 33.70 16.02
C PRO A 2 -1.45 34.29 16.39
N ARG A 3 -1.17 34.36 17.70
CA ARG A 3 0.05 34.95 18.26
C ARG A 3 1.29 34.10 17.94
N ARG A 4 2.33 34.72 17.36
CA ARG A 4 3.69 34.17 17.30
C ARG A 4 4.18 33.86 18.72
N ILE A 5 4.56 32.60 18.96
CA ILE A 5 5.28 32.21 20.17
C ILE A 5 6.63 32.93 20.16
N ARG A 6 6.84 33.83 21.13
CA ARG A 6 8.13 34.49 21.33
C ARG A 6 9.06 33.50 22.04
N TYR A 7 10.19 33.18 21.40
CA TYR A 7 11.27 32.30 21.89
C TYR A 7 11.94 32.75 23.20
N SER A 8 11.49 33.85 23.81
CA SER A 8 12.02 34.37 25.07
C SER A 8 11.55 33.60 26.32
N LYS A 9 10.64 32.62 26.17
CA LYS A 9 10.13 31.78 27.28
C LYS A 9 10.75 30.38 27.38
N ILE A 10 11.79 30.07 26.61
CA ILE A 10 12.52 28.81 26.73
C ILE A 10 13.65 29.00 27.75
N PRO A 11 13.65 28.25 28.88
CA PRO A 11 14.75 28.20 29.83
C PRO A 11 16.11 28.08 29.14
N SER A 12 17.12 28.81 29.59
CA SER A 12 18.47 28.83 28.97
C SER A 12 19.05 27.43 28.79
N GLU A 13 18.76 26.54 29.72
CA GLU A 13 19.17 25.12 29.74
C GLU A 13 18.57 24.29 28.59
N LEU A 14 17.40 24.68 28.08
CA LEU A 14 16.72 23.98 26.96
C LEU A 14 17.15 24.50 25.59
N ARG A 15 17.87 25.63 25.51
CA ARG A 15 18.31 26.20 24.22
C ARG A 15 19.37 25.34 23.56
N ASP A 16 20.29 24.79 24.34
CA ASP A 16 21.34 23.90 23.81
C ASP A 16 20.77 22.57 23.36
N ILE A 17 19.73 22.05 24.04
CA ILE A 17 19.01 20.84 23.65
C ILE A 17 18.26 21.05 22.32
N VAL A 18 17.61 22.20 22.14
CA VAL A 18 16.93 22.54 20.87
C VAL A 18 17.92 22.75 19.73
N VAL A 19 19.07 23.38 19.98
CA VAL A 19 20.16 23.53 18.98
C VAL A 19 20.79 22.17 18.65
N GLN A 20 20.93 21.27 19.63
CA GLN A 20 21.46 19.93 19.46
C GLN A 20 20.48 19.01 18.72
N GLN A 21 19.17 19.11 18.97
CA GLN A 21 18.11 18.48 18.17
C GLN A 21 18.10 19.02 16.73
N ALA A 22 18.19 20.33 16.53
CA ALA A 22 18.29 20.91 15.19
C ALA A 22 19.54 20.43 14.42
N LYS A 23 20.69 20.28 15.11
CA LYS A 23 21.91 19.68 14.54
C LYS A 23 21.77 18.17 14.25
N LEU A 24 21.04 17.41 15.08
CA LEU A 24 20.73 16.00 14.86
C LEU A 24 19.75 15.80 13.70
N HIS A 25 18.75 16.68 13.55
CA HIS A 25 17.87 16.74 12.39
C HIS A 25 18.64 17.15 11.11
N ALA A 26 19.61 18.06 11.21
CA ALA A 26 20.51 18.40 10.11
C ALA A 26 21.44 17.24 9.73
N LYS A 27 22.00 16.49 10.70
CA LYS A 27 22.80 15.27 10.47
C LYS A 27 21.99 14.09 9.92
N SER A 28 20.75 13.93 10.37
CA SER A 28 19.78 12.97 9.83
C SER A 28 19.46 13.29 8.36
N ARG A 29 19.33 14.59 8.02
CA ARG A 29 19.22 15.07 6.63
C ARG A 29 20.53 14.92 5.82
N GLN A 30 21.69 14.84 6.49
CA GLN A 30 23.02 14.71 5.85
C GLN A 30 23.42 13.28 5.51
N ARG A 31 22.78 12.24 6.08
CA ARG A 31 22.91 10.85 5.60
C ARG A 31 22.01 10.56 4.39
N SER A 32 21.85 11.57 3.52
CA SER A 32 21.07 11.55 2.27
C SER A 32 21.95 11.47 1.02
N ILE A 33 23.12 10.85 1.13
CA ILE A 33 24.00 10.62 -0.02
C ILE A 33 23.58 9.28 -0.64
N ASN A 34 22.93 9.34 -1.82
CA ASN A 34 22.54 8.22 -2.72
C ASN A 34 21.06 7.80 -2.79
N GLY A 35 20.16 8.77 -2.93
CA GLY A 35 18.84 8.51 -3.50
C GLY A 35 17.75 9.20 -2.73
N GLN A 36 17.39 10.41 -3.16
CA GLN A 36 16.22 11.11 -2.64
C GLN A 36 14.97 10.30 -2.96
N ALA A 37 14.44 9.58 -1.96
CA ALA A 37 13.00 9.39 -1.86
C ALA A 37 12.45 10.73 -1.34
N ILE A 38 11.75 11.46 -2.20
CA ILE A 38 10.88 12.54 -1.73
C ILE A 38 9.75 11.83 -0.99
N ARG A 39 9.91 11.62 0.33
CA ARG A 39 8.80 11.20 1.16
C ARG A 39 7.85 12.38 1.19
N MET A 40 6.68 12.22 0.60
CA MET A 40 5.58 13.13 0.87
C MET A 40 5.38 13.14 2.40
N PRO A 41 5.21 14.31 3.04
CA PRO A 41 4.82 14.35 4.44
C PRO A 41 3.54 13.54 4.62
N PRO A 42 3.24 13.02 5.82
CA PRO A 42 1.93 12.43 6.09
C PRO A 42 0.86 13.50 5.89
N LEU A 43 0.34 13.54 4.68
CA LEU A 43 -0.79 14.33 4.27
C LEU A 43 -1.98 13.51 4.75
N ASN A 44 -2.79 14.13 5.59
CA ASN A 44 -3.96 13.55 6.25
C ASN A 44 -3.67 12.88 7.59
N LYS A 45 -4.46 13.28 8.60
CA LYS A 45 -4.34 12.75 9.96
C LYS A 45 -5.17 11.50 10.18
N LEU A 46 -6.36 11.43 9.57
CA LEU A 46 -7.34 10.37 9.82
C LEU A 46 -7.56 9.49 8.58
N VAL A 47 -8.01 10.07 7.47
CA VAL A 47 -8.33 9.37 6.23
C VAL A 47 -7.67 10.04 5.03
N LYS A 48 -7.38 9.26 3.99
CA LYS A 48 -6.78 9.74 2.73
C LYS A 48 -7.57 9.21 1.55
N LEU A 49 -7.46 9.92 0.43
CA LEU A 49 -7.92 9.43 -0.86
C LEU A 49 -6.73 8.81 -1.61
N ALA A 50 -6.82 7.53 -1.92
CA ALA A 50 -5.84 6.79 -2.72
C ALA A 50 -6.50 6.39 -4.04
N GLY A 51 -6.29 7.18 -5.09
CA GLY A 51 -7.02 7.00 -6.34
C GLY A 51 -8.51 7.35 -6.16
N ASN A 52 -9.38 6.34 -6.26
CA ASN A 52 -10.84 6.50 -6.08
C ASN A 52 -11.37 5.84 -4.80
N THR A 53 -10.48 5.42 -3.89
CA THR A 53 -10.85 4.71 -2.66
C THR A 53 -10.41 5.49 -1.43
N TRP A 54 -11.27 5.48 -0.42
CA TRP A 54 -10.96 6.02 0.90
C TRP A 54 -10.20 4.98 1.73
N GLU A 55 -9.15 5.43 2.40
CA GLU A 55 -8.35 4.60 3.33
C GLU A 55 -8.07 5.38 4.60
N PHE A 56 -7.82 4.69 5.73
CA PHE A 56 -7.19 5.38 6.85
C PHE A 56 -5.79 5.83 6.44
N ALA A 57 -5.37 6.98 6.97
CA ALA A 57 -4.09 7.58 6.63
C ALA A 57 -2.92 6.65 6.97
N ASN A 58 -3.01 5.96 8.11
CA ASN A 58 -2.01 5.02 8.63
C ASN A 58 -2.62 4.13 9.74
N GLU A 59 -1.84 3.18 10.27
CA GLU A 59 -2.27 2.27 11.36
C GLU A 59 -2.66 3.01 12.65
N ILE A 60 -1.99 4.12 12.99
CA ILE A 60 -2.30 4.91 14.18
C ILE A 60 -3.69 5.55 14.04
N ALA A 61 -4.01 6.07 12.86
CA ALA A 61 -5.31 6.67 12.57
C ALA A 61 -6.46 5.65 12.68
N LEU A 62 -6.24 4.43 12.16
CA LEU A 62 -7.18 3.31 12.31
C LEU A 62 -7.38 2.95 13.79
N GLU A 63 -6.29 2.82 14.54
CA GLU A 63 -6.33 2.47 15.96
C GLU A 63 -7.02 3.54 16.82
N ASP A 64 -6.72 4.82 16.60
CA ASP A 64 -7.39 5.93 17.26
C ASP A 64 -8.90 5.86 17.03
N PHE A 65 -9.32 5.66 15.77
CA PHE A 65 -10.72 5.55 15.41
C PHE A 65 -11.41 4.35 16.08
N ILE A 66 -10.81 3.17 16.02
CA ILE A 66 -11.38 1.95 16.64
C ILE A 66 -11.46 2.09 18.15
N TRP A 67 -10.43 2.67 18.79
CA TRP A 67 -10.43 2.87 20.24
C TRP A 67 -11.54 3.83 20.69
N ASP A 68 -11.68 4.97 20.03
CA ASP A 68 -12.67 5.99 20.40
C ASP A 68 -14.11 5.49 20.20
N ASN A 69 -14.31 4.51 19.31
CA ASN A 69 -15.61 3.92 19.00
C ASN A 69 -15.77 2.48 19.53
N LEU A 70 -14.86 2.00 20.36
CA LEU A 70 -14.77 0.58 20.73
C LEU A 70 -16.05 0.07 21.41
N THR A 71 -16.57 0.84 22.36
CA THR A 71 -17.82 0.54 23.06
C THR A 71 -19.02 0.61 22.11
N ALA A 72 -19.06 1.59 21.22
CA ALA A 72 -20.19 1.77 20.31
C ALA A 72 -20.26 0.68 19.23
N ILE A 73 -19.11 0.29 18.68
CA ILE A 73 -19.01 -0.71 17.62
C ILE A 73 -19.16 -2.12 18.21
N PHE A 74 -18.34 -2.46 19.21
CA PHE A 74 -18.21 -3.85 19.66
C PHE A 74 -18.84 -4.12 21.03
N ASN A 75 -19.39 -3.10 21.70
CA ASN A 75 -19.86 -3.20 23.08
C ASN A 75 -18.76 -3.69 24.05
N LEU A 76 -17.50 -3.34 23.76
CA LEU A 76 -16.34 -3.68 24.58
C LEU A 76 -15.92 -2.52 25.47
N ILE A 77 -15.46 -2.84 26.66
CA ILE A 77 -14.93 -1.90 27.65
C ILE A 77 -13.41 -1.75 27.40
N PRO A 78 -12.92 -0.55 27.05
CA PRO A 78 -11.50 -0.33 26.86
C PRO A 78 -10.70 -0.51 28.16
N LEU A 79 -9.61 -1.26 28.12
CA LEU A 79 -8.71 -1.44 29.28
C LEU A 79 -7.38 -0.72 29.07
N GLU A 80 -6.69 -0.97 27.95
CA GLU A 80 -5.38 -0.37 27.67
C GLU A 80 -5.09 -0.37 26.16
N ARG A 81 -4.33 0.62 25.68
CA ARG A 81 -3.78 0.66 24.31
C ARG A 81 -2.28 0.51 24.33
N GLN A 82 -1.74 -0.04 23.25
CA GLN A 82 -0.31 -0.01 22.94
C GLN A 82 0.56 -0.58 24.07
N ARG A 83 0.01 -1.54 24.82
CA ARG A 83 0.66 -2.18 25.99
C ARG A 83 1.92 -2.88 25.52
N ARG A 84 3.04 -2.55 26.16
CA ARG A 84 4.29 -3.28 25.97
C ARG A 84 4.40 -4.44 26.93
N ILE A 85 4.63 -5.64 26.40
CA ILE A 85 4.85 -6.85 27.20
C ILE A 85 5.88 -7.75 26.51
N ASN A 86 6.95 -8.08 27.23
CA ASN A 86 8.05 -8.91 26.71
C ASN A 86 8.61 -8.46 25.35
N GLY A 87 8.69 -7.14 25.13
CA GLY A 87 9.19 -6.55 23.87
C GLY A 87 8.17 -6.45 22.74
N GLU A 88 6.99 -7.06 22.90
CA GLU A 88 5.85 -6.91 21.99
C GLU A 88 5.00 -5.69 22.37
N ARG A 89 4.24 -5.15 21.41
CA ARG A 89 3.35 -4.00 21.62
C ARG A 89 1.97 -4.35 21.09
N CYS A 90 1.02 -4.58 22.00
CA CYS A 90 -0.35 -4.93 21.66
C CYS A 90 -1.16 -3.68 21.34
N ASP A 91 -1.90 -3.66 20.22
CA ASP A 91 -2.64 -2.47 19.80
C ASP A 91 -3.74 -2.09 20.80
N ILE A 92 -4.74 -2.95 21.03
CA ILE A 92 -5.85 -2.68 21.94
C ILE A 92 -6.14 -3.89 22.83
N ILE A 93 -6.31 -3.64 24.13
CA ILE A 93 -6.77 -4.59 25.13
C ILE A 93 -8.09 -4.08 25.71
N SER A 94 -9.08 -4.95 25.79
CA SER A 94 -10.43 -4.62 26.24
C SER A 94 -11.06 -5.78 27.02
N ALA A 95 -12.21 -5.53 27.63
CA ALA A 95 -13.07 -6.55 28.22
C ALA A 95 -14.44 -6.53 27.56
N SER A 96 -15.09 -7.67 27.45
CA SER A 96 -16.52 -7.71 27.17
C SER A 96 -17.34 -7.30 28.40
N GLN A 97 -18.65 -7.15 28.21
CA GLN A 97 -19.60 -6.90 29.31
C GLN A 97 -19.60 -8.02 30.38
N ASN A 98 -19.29 -9.27 30.00
CA ASN A 98 -19.14 -10.40 30.93
C ASN A 98 -17.71 -10.57 31.46
N LYS A 99 -16.89 -9.50 31.45
CA LYS A 99 -15.49 -9.52 31.91
C LYS A 99 -14.57 -10.48 31.15
N GLN A 100 -14.92 -10.94 29.96
CA GLN A 100 -14.03 -11.74 29.12
C GLN A 100 -12.91 -10.84 28.58
N LEU A 101 -11.65 -11.28 28.68
CA LEU A 101 -10.52 -10.55 28.08
C LEU A 101 -10.60 -10.61 26.54
N VAL A 102 -10.46 -9.45 25.89
CA VAL A 102 -10.45 -9.31 24.44
C VAL A 102 -9.19 -8.57 23.99
N ILE A 103 -8.43 -9.18 23.08
CA ILE A 103 -7.19 -8.63 22.52
C ILE A 103 -7.43 -8.35 21.04
N ILE A 104 -7.14 -7.13 20.60
CA ILE A 104 -7.37 -6.69 19.23
C ILE A 104 -6.04 -6.26 18.61
N GLU A 105 -5.74 -6.79 17.42
CA GLU A 105 -4.62 -6.37 16.59
C GLU A 105 -5.15 -5.77 15.28
N LEU A 106 -4.56 -4.65 14.88
CA LEU A 106 -4.98 -3.85 13.75
C LEU A 106 -3.91 -3.84 12.67
N LYS A 107 -4.35 -3.85 11.41
CA LYS A 107 -3.49 -3.59 10.26
C LYS A 107 -4.23 -2.71 9.26
N ASN A 108 -3.57 -1.65 8.80
CA ASN A 108 -4.13 -0.75 7.77
C ASN A 108 -3.85 -1.25 6.33
N SER A 109 -3.33 -2.46 6.20
CA SER A 109 -3.04 -3.13 4.94
C SER A 109 -2.98 -4.64 5.18
N LEU A 110 -3.01 -5.43 4.12
CA LEU A 110 -2.79 -6.88 4.19
C LEU A 110 -1.49 -7.22 4.95
N ASP A 111 -1.55 -8.15 5.89
CA ASP A 111 -0.43 -8.60 6.71
C ASP A 111 -0.40 -10.13 6.86
N ARG A 112 0.80 -10.73 6.87
CA ARG A 112 0.96 -12.19 6.97
C ARG A 112 1.19 -12.69 8.39
N GLY A 113 1.45 -11.79 9.34
CA GLY A 113 1.92 -12.09 10.70
C GLY A 113 0.90 -11.86 11.82
N ILE A 114 -0.32 -11.40 11.50
CA ILE A 114 -1.31 -10.93 12.48
C ILE A 114 -1.75 -12.01 13.47
N VAL A 115 -1.90 -13.26 13.01
CA VAL A 115 -2.26 -14.41 13.86
C VAL A 115 -1.12 -14.74 14.81
N GLN A 116 0.12 -14.74 14.33
CA GLN A 116 1.30 -14.96 15.16
C GLN A 116 1.46 -13.85 16.19
N GLN A 117 1.18 -12.58 15.84
CA GLN A 117 1.17 -11.45 16.77
C GLN A 117 0.16 -11.67 17.89
N LEU A 118 -1.10 -11.90 17.55
CA LEU A 118 -2.16 -12.17 18.53
C LEU A 118 -1.85 -13.38 19.41
N THR A 119 -1.25 -14.44 18.86
CA THR A 119 -0.83 -15.62 19.63
C THR A 119 0.25 -15.26 20.66
N ARG A 120 1.23 -14.43 20.30
CA ARG A 120 2.27 -13.96 21.24
C ARG A 120 1.66 -13.07 22.32
N TYR A 121 0.72 -12.20 21.98
CA TYR A 121 0.05 -11.36 22.97
C TYR A 121 -0.78 -12.18 23.94
N TYR A 122 -1.56 -13.14 23.43
CA TYR A 122 -2.29 -14.10 24.25
C TYR A 122 -1.36 -14.78 25.25
N ALA A 123 -0.26 -15.36 24.78
CA ALA A 123 0.70 -16.07 25.63
C ALA A 123 1.33 -15.17 26.70
N ASN A 124 1.53 -13.89 26.39
CA ASN A 124 2.10 -12.92 27.31
C ASN A 124 1.06 -12.34 28.29
N LEU A 125 -0.18 -12.08 27.87
CA LEU A 125 -1.19 -11.40 28.69
C LEU A 125 -1.97 -12.38 29.58
N ALA A 126 -2.32 -13.56 29.08
CA ALA A 126 -3.07 -14.55 29.84
C ALA A 126 -2.28 -15.05 31.07
N LYS A 127 -0.94 -15.09 30.99
CA LYS A 127 -0.07 -15.53 32.10
C LYS A 127 0.04 -14.51 33.22
N ASN A 128 0.02 -13.21 32.91
CA ASN A 128 0.38 -12.16 33.86
C ASN A 128 -0.80 -11.60 34.68
N LYS A 129 -2.04 -12.03 34.36
CA LYS A 129 -3.28 -11.66 35.08
C LYS A 129 -3.38 -10.18 35.51
N LEU A 130 -3.14 -9.27 34.57
CA LEU A 130 -2.92 -7.85 34.84
C LEU A 130 -4.19 -6.98 34.95
N PHE A 131 -5.37 -7.51 34.59
CA PHE A 131 -6.60 -6.73 34.47
C PHE A 131 -7.72 -7.31 35.33
N ASP A 132 -8.71 -6.48 35.68
CA ASP A 132 -9.96 -6.93 36.32
C ASP A 132 -10.88 -7.58 35.27
N VAL A 133 -10.50 -8.79 34.86
CA VAL A 133 -11.22 -9.66 33.92
C VAL A 133 -11.35 -11.05 34.52
N ASP A 134 -12.32 -11.80 34.03
CA ASP A 134 -12.46 -13.21 34.37
C ASP A 134 -11.51 -14.04 33.50
N TYR A 135 -10.42 -14.53 34.12
CA TYR A 135 -9.40 -15.34 33.45
C TYR A 135 -9.81 -16.81 33.27
N ASP A 136 -10.94 -17.23 33.84
CA ASP A 136 -11.51 -18.56 33.61
C ASP A 136 -12.33 -18.58 32.31
N LEU A 137 -12.73 -17.41 31.80
CA LEU A 137 -13.30 -17.27 30.46
C LEU A 137 -12.21 -17.37 29.38
N PRO A 138 -12.52 -17.97 28.21
CA PRO A 138 -11.58 -18.01 27.10
C PRO A 138 -11.28 -16.60 26.60
N VAL A 139 -10.01 -16.28 26.36
CA VAL A 139 -9.62 -14.97 25.79
C VAL A 139 -10.10 -14.90 24.34
N LYS A 140 -10.75 -13.78 23.99
CA LYS A 140 -11.17 -13.50 22.62
C LYS A 140 -10.07 -12.75 21.88
N LEU A 141 -9.68 -13.23 20.71
CA LEU A 141 -8.68 -12.60 19.84
C LEU A 141 -9.39 -12.03 18.61
N ILE A 142 -9.18 -10.76 18.30
CA ILE A 142 -9.80 -10.10 17.15
C ILE A 142 -8.70 -9.52 16.27
N ALA A 143 -8.75 -9.86 14.99
CA ALA A 143 -7.91 -9.29 13.96
C ALA A 143 -8.76 -8.37 13.07
N ILE A 144 -8.31 -7.13 12.86
CA ILE A 144 -9.03 -6.16 12.02
C ILE A 144 -8.09 -5.63 10.93
N THR A 145 -8.43 -5.86 9.66
CA THR A 145 -7.60 -5.54 8.47
C THR A 145 -8.50 -5.26 7.27
N PRO A 146 -8.08 -4.52 6.22
CA PRO A 146 -8.90 -4.39 5.02
C PRO A 146 -9.10 -5.72 4.26
N SER A 147 -8.19 -6.67 4.42
CA SER A 147 -8.29 -8.04 3.87
C SER A 147 -7.30 -8.98 4.56
N PHE A 148 -7.57 -10.28 4.50
CA PHE A 148 -6.69 -11.30 5.07
C PHE A 148 -5.88 -12.06 4.00
N HIS A 149 -4.63 -12.37 4.30
CA HIS A 149 -3.80 -13.23 3.46
C HIS A 149 -4.12 -14.71 3.72
N SER A 150 -3.98 -15.58 2.72
CA SER A 150 -4.26 -17.03 2.85
C SER A 150 -3.50 -17.69 4.01
N HIS A 151 -2.27 -17.24 4.27
CA HIS A 151 -1.50 -17.69 5.43
C HIS A 151 -2.22 -17.43 6.76
N ASN A 152 -2.90 -16.29 6.95
CA ASN A 152 -3.61 -16.01 8.20
C ASN A 152 -4.71 -17.05 8.45
N TYR A 153 -5.42 -17.49 7.41
CA TYR A 153 -6.43 -18.53 7.53
C TYR A 153 -5.81 -19.88 7.92
N ILE A 154 -4.69 -20.25 7.29
CA ILE A 154 -3.93 -21.46 7.66
C ILE A 154 -3.46 -21.36 9.11
N ASP A 155 -2.83 -20.25 9.50
CA ASP A 155 -2.31 -20.06 10.85
C ASP A 155 -3.43 -20.10 11.90
N ARG A 156 -4.62 -19.59 11.55
CA ARG A 156 -5.83 -19.68 12.39
C ARG A 156 -6.33 -21.12 12.49
N GLU A 157 -6.46 -21.83 11.36
CA GLU A 157 -6.96 -23.22 11.29
C GLU A 157 -6.12 -24.17 12.15
N TYR A 158 -4.80 -24.01 12.13
CA TYR A 158 -3.88 -24.85 12.91
C TYR A 158 -3.55 -24.28 14.29
N SER A 159 -4.17 -23.17 14.68
CA SER A 159 -4.07 -22.65 16.04
C SER A 159 -5.10 -23.31 16.96
N LYS A 160 -4.73 -23.42 18.24
CA LYS A 160 -5.66 -23.86 19.31
C LYS A 160 -6.48 -22.72 19.91
N LEU A 161 -6.28 -21.50 19.43
CA LEU A 161 -6.91 -20.29 19.92
C LEU A 161 -8.06 -19.87 18.99
N ASN A 162 -9.06 -19.19 19.53
CA ASN A 162 -10.19 -18.70 18.76
C ASN A 162 -9.93 -17.26 18.29
N PHE A 163 -10.05 -17.02 16.97
CA PHE A 163 -9.82 -15.72 16.35
C PHE A 163 -11.03 -15.26 15.56
N ASP A 164 -11.50 -14.05 15.83
CA ASP A 164 -12.43 -13.34 14.96
C ASP A 164 -11.64 -12.56 13.91
N PHE A 165 -11.91 -12.85 12.65
CA PHE A 165 -11.38 -12.09 11.52
C PHE A 165 -12.43 -11.09 11.06
N ILE A 166 -12.10 -9.81 11.15
CA ILE A 166 -12.98 -8.71 10.75
C ILE A 166 -12.31 -7.93 9.63
N GLU A 167 -12.97 -7.89 8.48
CA GLU A 167 -12.55 -7.06 7.36
C GLU A 167 -13.17 -5.68 7.46
N PHE A 168 -12.42 -4.64 7.10
CA PHE A 168 -12.95 -3.27 7.07
C PHE A 168 -12.83 -2.60 5.71
N LYS A 169 -13.74 -1.67 5.44
CA LYS A 169 -13.68 -0.76 4.29
C LYS A 169 -14.27 0.60 4.65
N LEU A 170 -13.75 1.65 4.03
CA LEU A 170 -14.37 2.98 4.09
C LEU A 170 -15.29 3.17 2.88
N VAL A 171 -16.55 3.53 3.13
CA VAL A 171 -17.58 3.69 2.10
C VAL A 171 -18.23 5.06 2.24
N VAL A 172 -18.43 5.75 1.12
CA VAL A 172 -19.19 6.99 1.07
C VAL A 172 -20.66 6.67 0.77
N THR A 173 -21.57 7.18 1.59
CA THR A 173 -23.02 7.03 1.37
C THR A 173 -23.52 8.01 0.32
N LYS A 174 -24.79 7.87 -0.08
CA LYS A 174 -25.45 8.80 -1.01
C LYS A 174 -25.46 10.25 -0.50
N ASP A 175 -25.44 10.41 0.82
CA ASP A 175 -25.47 11.72 1.49
C ASP A 175 -24.05 12.31 1.68
N SER A 176 -23.04 11.74 1.01
CA SER A 176 -21.61 12.15 1.10
C SER A 176 -20.96 11.94 2.47
N GLU A 177 -21.58 11.12 3.32
CA GLU A 177 -21.03 10.76 4.62
C GLU A 177 -20.11 9.54 4.49
N LEU A 178 -18.97 9.57 5.20
CA LEU A 178 -17.99 8.50 5.17
C LEU A 178 -18.21 7.55 6.34
N TYR A 179 -18.30 6.25 6.07
CA TYR A 179 -18.51 5.21 7.08
C TYR A 179 -17.42 4.17 7.03
N LEU A 180 -16.97 3.73 8.22
CA LEU A 180 -16.26 2.49 8.40
C LEU A 180 -17.27 1.35 8.45
N HIS A 181 -17.19 0.45 7.48
CA HIS A 181 -17.92 -0.82 7.50
C HIS A 181 -16.96 -1.91 7.95
N LEU A 182 -17.39 -2.70 8.92
CA LEU A 182 -16.69 -3.86 9.48
C LEU A 182 -17.54 -5.11 9.21
N ASN A 183 -16.92 -6.19 8.78
CA ASN A 183 -17.60 -7.46 8.50
C ASN A 183 -16.80 -8.62 9.09
N ASN A 184 -17.41 -9.40 9.98
CA ASN A 184 -16.84 -10.66 10.43
C ASN A 184 -16.93 -11.69 9.31
N VAL A 185 -15.78 -12.26 8.92
CA VAL A 185 -15.67 -13.14 7.75
C VAL A 185 -16.39 -14.47 7.92
N ASP A 186 -16.63 -14.92 9.15
CA ASP A 186 -17.23 -16.24 9.43
C ASP A 186 -18.71 -16.13 9.82
N THR A 187 -19.10 -15.07 10.53
CA THR A 187 -20.46 -14.94 11.09
C THR A 187 -21.39 -14.05 10.26
N ALA A 188 -20.86 -13.36 9.25
CA ALA A 188 -21.55 -12.30 8.51
C ALA A 188 -22.09 -11.16 9.41
N GLN A 189 -21.61 -11.07 10.65
CA GLN A 189 -21.93 -9.95 11.53
C GLN A 189 -21.24 -8.70 11.00
N THR A 190 -22.01 -7.63 10.84
CA THR A 190 -21.52 -6.34 10.34
C THR A 190 -21.67 -5.25 11.38
N TRP A 191 -20.73 -4.30 11.36
CA TRP A 191 -20.80 -3.07 12.14
C TRP A 191 -20.48 -1.87 11.27
N GLU A 192 -20.98 -0.73 11.69
CA GLU A 192 -20.85 0.53 10.96
C GLU A 192 -20.54 1.65 11.95
N ALA A 193 -19.62 2.53 11.59
CA ALA A 193 -19.35 3.74 12.35
C ALA A 193 -19.07 4.91 11.41
N GLN A 194 -19.73 6.03 11.65
CA GLN A 194 -19.49 7.24 10.87
C GLN A 194 -18.09 7.77 11.17
N VAL A 195 -17.34 8.06 10.12
CA VAL A 195 -16.02 8.68 10.20
C VAL A 195 -16.21 10.18 10.04
N THR A 196 -16.15 10.91 11.14
CA THR A 196 -16.14 12.38 11.08
C THR A 196 -14.75 12.86 10.68
N TYR A 197 -14.65 13.51 9.52
CA TYR A 197 -13.40 14.07 9.02
C TYR A 197 -13.62 15.51 8.55
N ASN A 198 -12.56 16.32 8.59
CA ASN A 198 -12.59 17.63 7.96
C ASN A 198 -12.04 17.50 6.54
N LEU A 199 -12.87 17.78 5.53
CA LEU A 199 -12.47 17.81 4.12
C LEU A 199 -11.24 18.69 3.87
N GLU A 200 -11.09 19.82 4.58
CA GLU A 200 -9.93 20.71 4.46
C GLU A 200 -8.62 20.06 4.95
N GLN A 201 -8.72 18.99 5.75
CA GLN A 201 -7.59 18.20 6.26
C GLN A 201 -7.37 16.90 5.47
N VAL A 202 -8.23 16.63 4.49
CA VAL A 202 -8.08 15.53 3.54
C VAL A 202 -7.58 16.09 2.22
N HIS A 203 -6.29 15.94 2.04
CA HIS A 203 -5.56 16.20 0.83
C HIS A 203 -5.62 14.98 -0.09
N ASP A 204 -5.90 15.24 -1.37
CA ASP A 204 -5.63 14.26 -2.41
C ASP A 204 -4.10 14.14 -2.55
N ILE A 205 -3.58 12.91 -2.52
CA ILE A 205 -2.14 12.66 -2.72
C ILE A 205 -1.70 13.24 -4.07
N LYS A 206 -2.60 13.30 -5.06
CA LYS A 206 -2.36 13.91 -6.37
C LYS A 206 -1.90 15.37 -6.27
N ASP A 207 -2.45 16.13 -5.34
CA ASP A 207 -2.16 17.57 -5.18
C ASP A 207 -0.73 17.82 -4.68
N TYR A 208 -0.11 16.81 -4.10
CA TYR A 208 1.21 16.91 -3.46
C TYR A 208 2.27 16.05 -4.14
N LEU A 209 1.99 15.61 -5.37
CA LEU A 209 2.98 14.90 -6.15
C LEU A 209 4.24 15.77 -6.34
N PRO A 210 5.44 15.18 -6.24
CA PRO A 210 6.66 15.91 -6.53
C PRO A 210 6.62 16.44 -7.98
N PRO A 211 7.33 17.53 -8.28
CA PRO A 211 7.44 18.01 -9.65
C PRO A 211 8.02 16.92 -10.55
N VAL A 212 7.62 16.93 -11.82
CA VAL A 212 8.13 15.99 -12.82
C VAL A 212 9.67 16.07 -12.85
N PRO A 213 10.40 14.95 -12.65
CA PRO A 213 11.85 14.97 -12.65
C PRO A 213 12.39 15.50 -13.98
N SER A 214 13.46 16.30 -13.93
CA SER A 214 14.08 16.87 -15.14
C SER A 214 14.46 15.81 -16.18
N VAL A 215 14.85 14.62 -15.73
CA VAL A 215 15.14 13.47 -16.60
C VAL A 215 13.88 13.00 -17.34
N LEU A 216 12.73 12.90 -16.66
CA LEU A 216 11.46 12.53 -17.29
C LEU A 216 10.96 13.65 -18.21
N ALA A 217 11.07 14.90 -17.78
CA ALA A 217 10.71 16.06 -18.59
C ALA A 217 11.47 16.09 -19.92
N LYS A 218 12.79 15.83 -19.89
CA LYS A 218 13.62 15.70 -21.10
C LYS A 218 13.22 14.50 -21.96
N MET A 219 12.86 13.37 -21.36
CA MET A 219 12.43 12.18 -22.12
C MET A 219 11.15 12.42 -22.91
N ILE A 220 10.23 13.22 -22.37
CA ILE A 220 8.91 13.46 -22.97
C ILE A 220 8.84 14.76 -23.77
N GLU A 221 9.93 15.52 -23.85
CA GLU A 221 9.98 16.82 -24.54
C GLU A 221 9.56 16.70 -26.02
N GLY A 222 10.06 15.68 -26.71
CA GLY A 222 9.73 15.38 -28.11
C GLY A 222 8.46 14.55 -28.33
N CYS A 223 7.68 14.27 -27.28
CA CYS A 223 6.40 13.58 -27.38
C CYS A 223 5.27 14.55 -27.76
N SER A 224 4.19 14.04 -28.34
CA SER A 224 2.94 14.81 -28.49
C SER A 224 2.34 15.14 -27.12
N ASP A 225 1.50 16.17 -27.04
CA ASP A 225 0.85 16.56 -25.77
C ASP A 225 0.01 15.43 -25.19
N GLU A 226 -0.65 14.68 -26.06
CA GLU A 226 -1.40 13.49 -25.68
C GLU A 226 -0.50 12.41 -25.04
N GLN A 227 0.63 12.09 -25.67
CA GLN A 227 1.60 11.13 -25.13
C GLN A 227 2.16 11.60 -23.78
N LYS A 228 2.45 12.90 -23.64
CA LYS A 228 2.87 13.49 -22.37
C LYS A 228 1.80 13.26 -21.29
N GLN A 229 0.53 13.54 -21.59
CA GLN A 229 -0.56 13.36 -20.63
C GLN A 229 -0.67 11.92 -20.14
N ILE A 230 -0.62 10.93 -21.03
CA ILE A 230 -0.74 9.54 -20.62
C ILE A 230 0.46 9.11 -19.77
N ILE A 231 1.68 9.54 -20.11
CA ILE A 231 2.87 9.28 -19.28
C ILE A 231 2.72 9.89 -17.88
N LEU A 232 2.19 11.11 -17.79
CA LEU A 232 1.96 11.79 -16.51
C LEU A 232 0.85 11.14 -15.70
N GLN A 233 -0.23 10.67 -16.33
CA GLN A 233 -1.29 9.89 -15.68
C GLN A 233 -0.77 8.56 -15.13
N VAL A 234 0.08 7.86 -15.89
CA VAL A 234 0.72 6.62 -15.44
C VAL A 234 1.64 6.91 -14.23
N ARG A 235 2.43 7.98 -14.28
CA ARG A 235 3.25 8.44 -13.15
C ARG A 235 2.39 8.73 -11.91
N GLU A 236 1.34 9.51 -12.07
CA GLU A 236 0.40 9.86 -11.00
C GLU A 236 -0.18 8.61 -10.35
N ARG A 237 -0.65 7.65 -11.16
CA ARG A 237 -1.23 6.39 -10.68
C ARG A 237 -0.24 5.60 -9.83
N PHE A 238 1.04 5.52 -10.22
CA PHE A 238 2.06 4.86 -9.39
C PHE A 238 2.32 5.58 -8.08
N LEU A 239 2.47 6.91 -8.10
CA LEU A 239 2.84 7.68 -6.91
C LEU A 239 1.68 7.83 -5.91
N CYS A 240 0.43 7.79 -6.40
CA CYS A 240 -0.75 7.85 -5.55
C CYS A 240 -1.21 6.48 -5.03
N PHE A 241 -0.69 5.37 -5.58
CA PHE A 241 -1.15 4.04 -5.21
C PHE A 241 -0.77 3.65 -3.78
N HIS A 242 0.46 3.93 -3.33
CA HIS A 242 0.91 3.53 -2.01
C HIS A 242 2.06 4.41 -1.51
N GLU A 243 2.01 4.84 -0.24
CA GLU A 243 2.99 5.76 0.38
C GLU A 243 4.46 5.28 0.34
N ARG A 244 4.67 3.96 0.26
CA ARG A 244 6.00 3.34 0.17
C ARG A 244 6.58 3.33 -1.25
N ILE A 245 5.80 3.69 -2.28
CA ILE A 245 6.29 3.84 -3.65
C ILE A 245 7.09 5.14 -3.75
N GLN A 246 8.28 5.04 -4.33
CA GLN A 246 9.22 6.14 -4.51
C GLN A 246 9.51 6.32 -6.00
N GLU A 247 9.73 7.57 -6.40
CA GLU A 247 10.26 7.93 -7.71
C GLU A 247 11.80 7.87 -7.69
N ILE A 248 12.38 6.86 -8.32
CA ILE A 248 13.82 6.60 -8.33
C ILE A 248 14.39 7.02 -9.69
N LYS A 249 15.12 8.13 -9.70
CA LYS A 249 15.73 8.73 -10.90
C LYS A 249 17.13 8.18 -11.18
N GLY A 250 17.41 7.90 -12.46
CA GLY A 250 18.73 7.64 -13.01
C GLY A 250 19.03 8.54 -14.20
N ALA A 251 20.14 8.32 -14.90
CA ALA A 251 20.53 9.16 -16.04
C ALA A 251 19.55 9.04 -17.23
N ASN A 252 19.04 7.84 -17.49
CA ASN A 252 18.17 7.53 -18.63
C ASN A 252 16.93 6.73 -18.22
N PHE A 253 16.54 6.79 -16.95
CA PHE A 253 15.33 6.14 -16.46
C PHE A 253 14.70 6.88 -15.28
N VAL A 254 13.41 6.64 -15.10
CA VAL A 254 12.68 6.84 -13.84
C VAL A 254 12.02 5.52 -13.47
N LYS A 255 12.19 5.06 -12.23
CA LYS A 255 11.54 3.84 -11.72
C LYS A 255 10.58 4.18 -10.60
N TYR A 256 9.58 3.32 -10.43
CA TYR A 256 8.59 3.41 -9.38
C TYR A 256 8.65 2.13 -8.53
N GLY A 257 8.75 2.29 -7.22
CA GLY A 257 8.76 1.19 -6.26
C GLY A 257 9.54 1.53 -4.99
N ARG A 258 10.01 0.52 -4.27
CA ARG A 258 10.77 0.68 -3.00
C ARG A 258 12.18 0.12 -3.14
N GLY A 259 13.17 0.99 -3.01
CA GLY A 259 14.59 0.59 -3.10
C GLY A 259 14.97 0.05 -4.49
N LYS A 260 16.07 -0.72 -4.57
CA LYS A 260 16.60 -1.22 -5.85
C LYS A 260 15.94 -2.51 -6.35
N SER A 261 15.35 -3.30 -5.45
CA SER A 261 14.88 -4.66 -5.72
C SER A 261 13.37 -4.79 -5.82
N ASN A 262 12.59 -3.85 -5.26
CA ASN A 262 11.13 -3.91 -5.29
C ASN A 262 10.54 -2.83 -6.20
N ILE A 263 10.71 -2.99 -7.50
CA ILE A 263 10.23 -2.08 -8.55
C ILE A 263 8.92 -2.62 -9.13
N CYS A 264 7.93 -1.74 -9.34
CA CYS A 264 6.67 -2.06 -10.04
C CYS A 264 6.69 -1.59 -11.50
N ALA A 265 7.39 -0.50 -11.80
CA ALA A 265 7.47 0.06 -13.15
C ALA A 265 8.75 0.86 -13.42
N GLU A 266 9.10 1.01 -14.70
CA GLU A 266 10.17 1.90 -15.17
C GLU A 266 9.72 2.64 -16.43
N ILE A 267 10.09 3.91 -16.56
CA ILE A 267 10.07 4.68 -17.80
C ILE A 267 11.51 4.92 -18.20
N ARG A 268 11.87 4.62 -19.45
CA ARG A 268 13.23 4.82 -19.97
C ARG A 268 13.23 5.61 -21.25
N ALA A 269 14.27 6.41 -21.45
CA ALA A 269 14.53 7.01 -22.75
C ALA A 269 14.59 5.91 -23.81
N ASN A 270 13.92 6.13 -24.95
CA ASN A 270 14.02 5.19 -26.05
C ASN A 270 15.44 5.20 -26.64
N THR A 271 15.78 4.11 -27.31
CA THR A 271 17.05 3.97 -28.06
C THR A 271 16.78 3.87 -29.55
N TYR A 272 15.63 4.37 -30.01
CA TYR A 272 15.21 4.26 -31.40
C TYR A 272 16.22 4.93 -32.33
N SER A 273 16.34 4.39 -33.56
CA SER A 273 17.17 5.00 -34.60
C SER A 273 16.64 6.39 -34.96
N ALA A 274 17.48 7.20 -35.63
CA ALA A 274 17.05 8.51 -36.13
C ALA A 274 15.83 8.39 -37.06
N GLU A 275 15.81 7.35 -37.91
CA GLU A 275 14.70 7.05 -38.83
C GLU A 275 13.39 6.79 -38.08
N MET A 276 13.42 5.97 -37.02
CA MET A 276 12.25 5.68 -36.19
C MET A 276 11.73 6.93 -35.46
N ARG A 277 12.64 7.82 -35.03
CA ARG A 277 12.25 9.12 -34.45
C ARG A 277 11.56 10.02 -35.48
N THR A 278 12.07 10.06 -36.72
CA THR A 278 11.45 10.79 -37.83
C THR A 278 10.06 10.25 -38.17
N LEU A 279 9.84 8.94 -37.97
CA LEU A 279 8.52 8.32 -38.14
C LEU A 279 7.53 8.60 -36.98
N GLY A 280 7.96 9.34 -35.95
CA GLY A 280 7.14 9.74 -34.81
C GLY A 280 7.23 8.82 -33.59
N PHE A 281 8.14 7.84 -33.58
CA PHE A 281 8.40 7.00 -32.41
C PHE A 281 9.35 7.72 -31.45
N ASN A 282 8.88 8.81 -30.85
CA ASN A 282 9.66 9.62 -29.90
C ASN A 282 9.34 9.30 -28.44
N GLN A 283 8.36 8.44 -28.17
CA GLN A 283 7.95 8.13 -26.80
C GLN A 283 9.01 7.33 -26.04
N PRO A 284 9.19 7.58 -24.73
CA PRO A 284 9.97 6.71 -23.87
C PRO A 284 9.31 5.32 -23.77
N ALA A 285 10.12 4.31 -23.45
CA ALA A 285 9.63 2.95 -23.24
C ALA A 285 9.12 2.78 -21.80
N LEU A 286 7.88 2.28 -21.67
CA LEU A 286 7.30 1.86 -20.40
C LEU A 286 7.59 0.39 -20.14
N PHE A 287 8.08 0.09 -18.95
CA PHE A 287 8.30 -1.27 -18.47
C PHE A 287 7.45 -1.50 -17.21
N LEU A 288 6.73 -2.62 -17.18
CA LEU A 288 5.95 -3.05 -16.02
C LEU A 288 6.53 -4.38 -15.49
N TYR A 289 6.51 -4.55 -14.17
CA TYR A 289 6.88 -5.81 -13.54
C TYR A 289 5.64 -6.67 -13.34
N LEU A 290 5.37 -7.56 -14.29
CA LEU A 290 4.14 -8.34 -14.39
C LEU A 290 4.39 -9.83 -14.15
N PRO A 291 3.39 -10.63 -13.73
CA PRO A 291 3.47 -12.09 -13.73
C PRO A 291 3.86 -12.62 -15.11
N ILE A 292 4.74 -13.62 -15.17
CA ILE A 292 5.10 -14.27 -16.45
C ILE A 292 4.05 -15.36 -16.73
N PRO A 293 3.18 -15.22 -17.76
CA PRO A 293 2.00 -16.07 -17.93
C PRO A 293 2.28 -17.57 -18.07
N ASP A 294 3.32 -17.93 -18.81
CA ASP A 294 3.70 -19.31 -19.10
C ASP A 294 4.66 -19.92 -18.06
N ARG A 295 5.15 -19.13 -17.10
CA ARG A 295 6.02 -19.61 -16.03
C ARG A 295 5.22 -19.85 -14.77
N ARG A 296 5.03 -21.13 -14.46
CA ARG A 296 4.67 -21.56 -13.11
C ARG A 296 5.94 -21.72 -12.29
N THR A 297 5.87 -21.37 -11.01
CA THR A 297 6.90 -21.84 -10.08
C THR A 297 6.78 -23.36 -9.96
N SER A 298 7.88 -24.10 -10.04
CA SER A 298 7.91 -25.58 -9.96
C SER A 298 7.44 -26.16 -8.62
N ARG A 299 6.92 -25.33 -7.70
CA ARG A 299 6.53 -25.70 -6.33
C ARG A 299 5.02 -25.90 -6.12
N THR A 300 4.19 -25.84 -7.16
CA THR A 300 2.74 -26.02 -7.06
C THR A 300 2.31 -27.38 -7.62
N LEU A 301 2.36 -28.40 -6.76
CA LEU A 301 1.66 -29.68 -6.93
C LEU A 301 0.41 -29.82 -6.02
N ASN A 302 -0.04 -28.75 -5.36
CA ASN A 302 -1.24 -28.81 -4.51
C ASN A 302 -2.37 -27.94 -5.07
N ASN A 303 -3.57 -28.54 -5.10
CA ASN A 303 -4.79 -28.15 -5.82
C ASN A 303 -5.54 -26.91 -5.27
N ASP A 304 -4.86 -25.94 -4.64
CA ASP A 304 -5.53 -24.70 -4.20
C ASP A 304 -5.68 -23.73 -5.38
N GLU A 305 -6.88 -23.70 -5.97
CA GLU A 305 -7.19 -22.78 -7.08
C GLU A 305 -7.09 -21.30 -6.68
N LEU A 306 -7.36 -20.95 -5.42
CA LEU A 306 -7.23 -19.57 -4.93
C LEU A 306 -5.76 -19.13 -4.76
N ASN A 307 -4.83 -20.04 -4.45
CA ASN A 307 -3.42 -19.69 -4.25
C ASN A 307 -2.61 -19.56 -5.55
N LYS A 308 -3.22 -19.84 -6.73
CA LYS A 308 -2.51 -19.85 -8.03
C LYS A 308 -1.93 -18.49 -8.42
N LEU A 309 -2.56 -17.36 -8.07
CA LEU A 309 -2.07 -16.02 -8.43
C LEU A 309 -0.75 -15.64 -7.71
N TYR A 310 -0.51 -16.15 -6.51
CA TYR A 310 0.45 -15.54 -5.57
C TYR A 310 1.92 -15.94 -5.77
N ARG A 311 2.22 -16.85 -6.70
CA ARG A 311 3.60 -17.37 -6.88
C ARG A 311 4.07 -17.38 -8.33
N HIS A 312 3.52 -16.51 -9.17
CA HIS A 312 4.09 -16.32 -10.49
C HIS A 312 5.38 -15.49 -10.39
N PRO A 313 6.48 -15.94 -11.03
CA PRO A 313 7.67 -15.12 -11.11
C PRO A 313 7.31 -13.84 -11.88
N LEU A 314 7.70 -12.68 -11.34
CA LEU A 314 7.52 -11.43 -12.08
C LEU A 314 8.63 -11.26 -13.11
N GLY A 315 8.23 -10.79 -14.29
CA GLY A 315 9.10 -10.44 -15.39
C GLY A 315 9.06 -8.94 -15.66
N ARG A 316 10.19 -8.39 -16.08
CA ARG A 316 10.24 -7.02 -16.63
C ARG A 316 9.68 -7.08 -18.04
N MET A 317 8.50 -6.52 -18.25
CA MET A 317 7.80 -6.50 -19.53
C MET A 317 7.90 -5.09 -20.12
N GLN A 318 8.41 -4.97 -21.35
CA GLN A 318 8.27 -3.73 -22.12
C GLN A 318 6.87 -3.69 -22.72
N ILE A 319 6.15 -2.60 -22.47
CA ILE A 319 4.81 -2.43 -23.03
C ILE A 319 4.97 -1.85 -24.44
N CYS A 320 4.73 -2.69 -25.45
CA CYS A 320 4.78 -2.30 -26.85
C CYS A 320 3.37 -1.95 -27.31
N CYS A 321 3.19 -0.70 -27.72
CA CYS A 321 1.96 -0.24 -28.36
C CYS A 321 2.19 -0.22 -29.88
N SER A 322 1.26 -0.77 -30.64
CA SER A 322 1.34 -0.83 -32.11
C SER A 322 0.93 0.47 -32.79
N THR A 323 0.34 1.40 -32.04
CA THR A 323 -0.13 2.70 -32.51
C THR A 323 0.81 3.81 -32.06
N LYS A 324 0.85 4.90 -32.83
CA LYS A 324 1.54 6.14 -32.42
C LYS A 324 0.88 6.79 -31.20
N ASP A 325 -0.38 6.45 -30.94
CA ASP A 325 -1.19 6.98 -29.87
C ASP A 325 -1.43 5.91 -28.79
N TRP A 326 -1.07 6.21 -27.54
CA TRP A 326 -1.33 5.32 -26.40
C TRP A 326 -2.83 5.24 -26.03
N LYS A 327 -3.73 5.98 -26.70
CA LYS A 327 -5.19 5.97 -26.48
C LYS A 327 -5.87 4.66 -26.84
N THR A 328 -5.45 4.02 -27.93
CA THR A 328 -6.07 2.80 -28.44
C THR A 328 -5.09 1.66 -28.31
N PHE A 329 -5.03 1.07 -27.12
CA PHE A 329 -4.52 -0.29 -26.98
C PHE A 329 -5.49 -1.20 -27.73
N HIS A 330 -5.23 -1.46 -29.01
CA HIS A 330 -5.98 -2.49 -29.70
C HIS A 330 -5.58 -3.83 -29.05
N PRO A 331 -6.50 -4.54 -28.38
CA PRO A 331 -6.18 -5.72 -27.56
C PRO A 331 -5.55 -6.87 -28.37
N VAL A 332 -5.61 -6.77 -29.70
CA VAL A 332 -5.06 -7.73 -30.67
C VAL A 332 -3.57 -7.47 -30.99
N VAL A 333 -3.04 -6.27 -30.77
CA VAL A 333 -1.69 -5.88 -31.29
C VAL A 333 -0.75 -5.33 -30.21
N SER A 334 -1.25 -5.02 -29.02
CA SER A 334 -0.39 -4.63 -27.89
C SER A 334 0.25 -5.85 -27.23
N ILE A 335 1.58 -5.84 -27.17
CA ILE A 335 2.39 -6.96 -26.67
C ILE A 335 3.19 -6.49 -25.46
N ALA A 336 3.15 -7.27 -24.38
CA ALA A 336 4.09 -7.17 -23.27
C ALA A 336 5.33 -8.02 -23.61
N ALA A 337 6.41 -7.37 -24.05
CA ALA A 337 7.63 -8.04 -24.46
C ALA A 337 8.49 -8.38 -23.24
N TYR A 338 8.67 -9.66 -22.95
CA TYR A 338 9.37 -10.14 -21.76
C TYR A 338 10.88 -10.03 -21.90
N ILE A 339 11.50 -9.34 -20.94
CA ILE A 339 12.95 -9.17 -20.83
C ILE A 339 13.45 -9.98 -19.61
N PRO A 340 14.21 -11.07 -19.83
CA PRO A 340 14.74 -11.89 -18.75
C PRO A 340 15.72 -11.12 -17.85
N PRO A 341 15.88 -11.55 -16.59
CA PRO A 341 16.91 -11.02 -15.71
C PRO A 341 18.31 -11.06 -16.37
N GLY A 342 19.03 -9.94 -16.33
CA GLY A 342 20.37 -9.81 -16.90
C GLY A 342 20.42 -9.66 -18.43
N LYS A 343 19.28 -9.66 -19.13
CA LYS A 343 19.22 -9.46 -20.60
C LYS A 343 18.82 -8.03 -20.96
N ARG A 344 19.21 -7.62 -22.17
CA ARG A 344 18.91 -6.30 -22.74
C ARG A 344 17.77 -6.32 -23.76
N SER A 345 17.51 -7.47 -24.37
CA SER A 345 16.47 -7.68 -25.38
C SER A 345 15.35 -8.58 -24.85
N SER A 346 14.18 -8.47 -25.46
CA SER A 346 13.08 -9.40 -25.20
C SER A 346 13.37 -10.77 -25.79
N ILE A 347 12.80 -11.82 -25.20
CA ILE A 347 12.87 -13.20 -25.71
C ILE A 347 11.49 -13.76 -26.11
N GLY A 348 10.44 -12.97 -25.96
CA GLY A 348 9.06 -13.37 -26.21
C GLY A 348 8.11 -12.20 -25.96
N GLY A 349 6.86 -12.39 -26.37
CA GLY A 349 5.79 -11.42 -26.19
C GLY A 349 4.54 -12.10 -25.68
N TYR A 350 3.84 -11.43 -24.77
CA TYR A 350 2.54 -11.86 -24.27
C TYR A 350 1.48 -10.89 -24.77
N SER A 351 0.40 -11.43 -25.33
CA SER A 351 -0.79 -10.62 -25.62
C SER A 351 -1.49 -10.26 -24.32
N MET A 352 -2.38 -9.26 -24.37
CA MET A 352 -3.22 -8.91 -23.22
C MET A 352 -4.01 -10.11 -22.67
N ALA A 353 -4.51 -10.98 -23.56
CA ALA A 353 -5.24 -12.19 -23.18
C ALA A 353 -4.39 -13.16 -22.34
N SER A 354 -3.06 -13.14 -22.47
CA SER A 354 -2.17 -13.95 -21.64
C SER A 354 -2.22 -13.55 -20.16
N PHE A 355 -2.67 -12.33 -19.83
CA PHE A 355 -2.77 -11.85 -18.46
C PHE A 355 -4.17 -12.03 -17.85
N ALA A 356 -5.17 -12.48 -18.63
CA ALA A 356 -6.53 -12.68 -18.15
C ALA A 356 -6.65 -13.51 -16.85
N PRO A 357 -5.82 -14.55 -16.61
CA PRO A 357 -5.85 -15.30 -15.35
C PRO A 357 -5.44 -14.49 -14.11
N PHE A 358 -4.77 -13.36 -14.28
CA PHE A 358 -4.27 -12.51 -13.19
C PHE A 358 -5.16 -11.28 -12.93
N ILE A 359 -6.13 -11.02 -13.80
CA ILE A 359 -6.97 -9.83 -13.76
C ILE A 359 -8.25 -10.17 -12.99
N ILE A 360 -8.42 -9.55 -11.82
CA ILE A 360 -9.58 -9.77 -10.95
C ILE A 360 -10.82 -9.06 -11.52
N ASN A 361 -10.65 -7.90 -12.16
CA ASN A 361 -11.73 -7.09 -12.70
C ASN A 361 -11.64 -7.01 -14.24
N LYS A 362 -12.52 -7.73 -14.93
CA LYS A 362 -12.44 -7.97 -16.39
C LYS A 362 -13.05 -6.84 -17.25
N ALA A 363 -13.49 -5.74 -16.64
CA ALA A 363 -14.32 -4.75 -17.32
C ALA A 363 -13.61 -4.05 -18.48
N ASP A 364 -12.30 -3.78 -18.38
CA ASP A 364 -11.53 -3.11 -19.43
C ASP A 364 -10.16 -3.79 -19.59
N CYS A 365 -9.77 -4.17 -20.80
CA CYS A 365 -8.46 -4.76 -21.12
C CYS A 365 -7.52 -3.69 -21.70
N GLU A 366 -7.19 -2.68 -20.90
CA GLU A 366 -6.38 -1.53 -21.31
C GLU A 366 -5.02 -1.47 -20.60
N LEU A 367 -4.19 -0.48 -20.97
CA LEU A 367 -2.92 -0.18 -20.29
C LEU A 367 -3.09 -0.05 -18.76
N ASN A 368 -4.19 0.56 -18.33
CA ASN A 368 -4.52 0.73 -16.91
C ASN A 368 -4.61 -0.62 -16.17
N THR A 369 -5.12 -1.65 -16.83
CA THR A 369 -5.26 -2.99 -16.26
C THR A 369 -3.90 -3.63 -16.00
N LEU A 370 -2.92 -3.42 -16.89
CA LEU A 370 -1.55 -3.86 -16.66
C LEU A 370 -0.87 -3.05 -15.55
N VAL A 371 -1.12 -1.74 -15.49
CA VAL A 371 -0.60 -0.87 -14.44
C VAL A 371 -1.11 -1.34 -13.07
N ASP A 372 -2.41 -1.60 -12.95
CA ASP A 372 -3.02 -2.12 -11.72
C ASP A 372 -2.47 -3.50 -11.36
N LEU A 373 -2.30 -4.39 -12.34
CA LEU A 373 -1.69 -5.70 -12.10
C LEU A 373 -0.24 -5.57 -11.59
N ALA A 374 0.55 -4.64 -12.13
CA ALA A 374 1.91 -4.37 -11.67
C ALA A 374 1.94 -3.83 -10.24
N LEU A 375 1.00 -2.94 -9.90
CA LEU A 375 0.83 -2.35 -8.58
C LEU A 375 0.41 -3.40 -7.54
N GLN A 376 -0.58 -4.25 -7.86
CA GLN A 376 -1.00 -5.35 -7.01
C GLN A 376 0.11 -6.39 -6.81
N SER A 377 0.82 -6.75 -7.90
CA SER A 377 1.97 -7.65 -7.82
C SER A 377 3.11 -7.09 -6.97
N TRP A 378 3.27 -5.77 -6.93
CA TRP A 378 4.22 -5.09 -6.07
C TRP A 378 3.78 -5.04 -4.61
N LEU A 379 2.50 -4.76 -4.35
CA LEU A 379 1.91 -4.75 -3.01
C LEU A 379 2.06 -6.13 -2.35
N ASN A 380 1.83 -7.21 -3.10
CA ASN A 380 1.96 -8.59 -2.64
C ASN A 380 3.40 -9.02 -2.25
N LYS A 381 4.41 -8.22 -2.62
CA LYS A 381 5.82 -8.43 -2.25
C LYS A 381 6.24 -7.67 -0.98
N LEU A 382 5.44 -6.70 -0.54
CA LEU A 382 5.63 -6.07 0.76
C LEU A 382 5.32 -7.09 1.86
#